data_AF-A0A6H1JQE7-F1
#
_entry.id   AF-A0A6H1JQE7-F1
#
_cell.length_a   1.000
_cell.length_b   1.000
_cell.length_c   1.000
_cell.angle_alpha   90.00
_cell.angle_beta   90.00
_cell.angle_gamma   90.00
#
_symmetry.space_group_name_H-M   'P 1'
#
loop_
_entity.id
_entity.type
_entity.pdbx_description
1 polymer ?
#
loop_
_entity_poly.entity_id
_entity_poly.type
_entity_poly.pdbx_seq_one_letter_code
_entity_poly.pdbx_strand_id
1 'polypeptide(L)'
;MARTRKPVVPGWFEQDAADFRLLGTRCRDCGAVFFPREDTFCRNPACGGGELAEMPLSRRGTVWSYTDTRYRPPAPYVSDPDAVWEPYLLVAVELAEERMVVLGQAAPGVRAADLTVGTEVELVPGVLHEDEEHTWTTWQWRLAEDGRGGEVGDEAISASRRPGTPGAVPAARGPVPAAPEAVPADAVTASLHRPPPEGGWAAGKKMAPWVGGG
;
A
#
# COMPACT_ATOMS: atom_id res chain seq x y z
N MET A 1 -4.41 -10.09 -32.94
CA MET A 1 -4.31 -8.62 -32.85
C MET A 1 -3.38 -8.27 -31.70
N ALA A 2 -2.71 -7.12 -31.71
CA ALA A 2 -1.91 -6.70 -30.56
C ALA A 2 -2.83 -6.35 -29.38
N ARG A 3 -2.47 -6.77 -28.17
CA ARG A 3 -3.22 -6.43 -26.96
C ARG A 3 -3.07 -4.95 -26.61
N THR A 4 -4.12 -4.36 -26.03
CA THR A 4 -4.09 -2.98 -25.56
C THR A 4 -3.45 -2.92 -24.18
N ARG A 5 -2.43 -2.06 -23.99
CA ARG A 5 -1.82 -1.85 -22.67
C ARG A 5 -2.73 -0.98 -21.79
N LYS A 6 -3.00 -1.41 -20.57
CA LYS A 6 -3.85 -0.70 -19.62
C LYS A 6 -3.25 -0.73 -18.21
N PRO A 7 -3.13 0.42 -17.52
CA PRO A 7 -2.61 0.45 -16.17
C PRO A 7 -3.62 -0.17 -15.21
N VAL A 8 -3.14 -1.00 -14.29
CA VAL A 8 -3.99 -1.61 -13.26
C VAL A 8 -4.64 -0.57 -12.35
N VAL A 9 -3.94 0.56 -12.13
CA VAL A 9 -4.49 1.74 -11.47
C VAL A 9 -4.08 2.99 -12.25
N PRO A 10 -4.99 3.63 -13.00
CA PRO A 10 -4.70 4.85 -13.74
C PRO A 10 -4.19 5.98 -12.82
N GLY A 11 -3.19 6.73 -13.28
CA GLY A 11 -2.69 7.93 -12.60
C GLY A 11 -1.77 7.67 -11.40
N TRP A 12 -1.40 6.42 -11.10
CA TRP A 12 -0.44 6.09 -10.04
C TRP A 12 1.00 5.95 -10.54
N PHE A 13 1.18 5.89 -11.84
CA PHE A 13 2.48 5.83 -12.49
C PHE A 13 2.37 6.36 -13.91
N GLU A 14 3.49 6.84 -14.42
CA GLU A 14 3.58 7.31 -15.81
C GLU A 14 3.45 6.14 -16.78
N GLN A 15 2.75 6.36 -17.89
CA GLN A 15 2.64 5.37 -18.97
C GLN A 15 3.58 5.77 -20.10
N ASP A 16 4.34 4.81 -20.63
CA ASP A 16 5.20 4.96 -21.81
C ASP A 16 6.24 6.09 -21.72
N ALA A 17 6.59 6.52 -20.50
CA ALA A 17 7.63 7.50 -20.26
C ALA A 17 9.02 6.85 -20.29
N ALA A 18 9.97 7.51 -20.96
CA ALA A 18 11.39 7.10 -20.93
C ALA A 18 11.95 7.08 -19.50
N ASP A 19 11.38 7.89 -18.62
CA ASP A 19 11.79 8.05 -17.24
C ASP A 19 10.70 7.56 -16.28
N PHE A 20 10.18 6.33 -16.45
CA PHE A 20 9.06 5.77 -15.66
C PHE A 20 9.12 6.11 -14.15
N ARG A 21 8.07 6.78 -13.67
CA ARG A 21 7.88 7.18 -12.26
C ARG A 21 6.57 6.65 -11.68
N LEU A 22 6.57 6.42 -10.38
CA LEU A 22 5.33 6.46 -9.59
C LEU A 22 4.90 7.91 -9.40
N LEU A 23 3.60 8.12 -9.37
CA LEU A 23 2.96 9.41 -9.14
C LEU A 23 2.30 9.39 -7.76
N GLY A 24 2.76 10.29 -6.89
CA GLY A 24 2.12 10.56 -5.61
C GLY A 24 1.56 11.97 -5.57
N THR A 25 1.13 12.40 -4.39
CA THR A 25 0.74 13.78 -4.16
C THR A 25 1.48 14.38 -2.98
N ARG A 26 1.74 15.69 -3.04
CA ARG A 26 2.36 16.47 -1.98
C ARG A 26 1.48 17.63 -1.59
N CYS A 27 1.26 17.78 -0.29
CA CYS A 27 0.56 18.93 0.25
C CYS A 27 1.43 20.18 0.11
N ARG A 28 0.89 21.23 -0.52
CA ARG A 28 1.58 22.51 -0.70
C ARG A 28 1.84 23.24 0.62
N ASP A 29 1.00 23.01 1.62
CA ASP A 29 1.06 23.74 2.88
C ASP A 29 2.04 23.11 3.88
N CYS A 30 1.99 21.77 4.05
CA CYS A 30 2.82 21.07 5.05
C CYS A 30 3.91 20.19 4.46
N GLY A 31 3.95 20.02 3.14
CA GLY A 31 4.95 19.20 2.45
C GLY A 31 4.78 17.68 2.60
N ALA A 32 3.75 17.19 3.31
CA ALA A 32 3.49 15.76 3.44
C ALA A 32 3.25 15.12 2.06
N VAL A 33 3.88 13.97 1.83
CA VAL A 33 3.80 13.21 0.57
C VAL A 33 3.00 11.93 0.78
N PHE A 34 2.18 11.56 -0.20
CA PHE A 34 1.28 10.41 -0.13
C PHE A 34 1.45 9.46 -1.31
N PHE A 35 1.61 8.18 -0.99
CA PHE A 35 1.41 7.05 -1.89
C PHE A 35 0.71 5.90 -1.12
N PRO A 36 -0.34 5.25 -1.66
CA PRO A 36 -1.14 5.66 -2.83
C PRO A 36 -1.51 7.13 -2.85
N ARG A 37 -1.63 7.72 -4.04
CA ARG A 37 -1.95 9.13 -4.20
C ARG A 37 -3.23 9.48 -3.44
N GLU A 38 -3.22 10.62 -2.77
CA GLU A 38 -4.38 11.21 -2.11
C GLU A 38 -4.74 12.48 -2.86
N ASP A 39 -5.99 12.61 -3.31
CA ASP A 39 -6.44 13.74 -4.15
C ASP A 39 -7.49 14.60 -3.46
N THR A 40 -8.00 14.19 -2.29
CA THR A 40 -9.13 14.85 -1.63
C THR A 40 -8.69 15.83 -0.55
N PHE A 41 -7.87 15.37 0.40
CA PHE A 41 -7.51 16.15 1.58
C PHE A 41 -6.19 15.68 2.20
N CYS A 42 -5.39 16.62 2.71
CA CYS A 42 -4.14 16.30 3.40
C CYS A 42 -4.40 15.55 4.72
N ARG A 43 -4.10 14.25 4.76
CA ARG A 43 -4.29 13.40 5.95
C ARG A 43 -3.29 13.63 7.08
N ASN A 44 -2.41 14.63 6.97
CA ASN A 44 -1.52 15.00 8.07
C ASN A 44 -2.34 15.72 9.17
N PRO A 45 -2.49 15.14 10.37
CA PRO A 45 -3.34 15.71 11.43
C PRO A 45 -2.82 17.07 11.95
N ALA A 46 -1.56 17.40 11.70
CA ALA A 46 -0.98 18.72 12.02
C ALA A 46 -1.21 19.77 10.92
N CYS A 47 -1.83 19.40 9.80
CA CYS A 47 -2.12 20.31 8.68
C CYS A 47 -3.59 20.73 8.69
N GLY A 48 -3.86 21.99 8.33
CA GLY A 48 -5.22 22.52 8.20
C GLY A 48 -5.98 22.05 6.94
N GLY A 49 -5.36 21.21 6.10
CA GLY A 49 -5.95 20.72 4.85
C GLY A 49 -5.56 21.52 3.62
N GLY A 50 -4.27 21.52 3.27
CA GLY A 50 -3.76 22.21 2.08
C GLY A 50 -4.04 21.49 0.77
N GLU A 51 -3.89 22.22 -0.33
CA GLU A 51 -3.98 21.70 -1.70
C GLU A 51 -2.93 20.59 -1.92
N LEU A 52 -3.35 19.50 -2.56
CA LEU A 52 -2.48 18.37 -2.92
C LEU A 52 -2.10 18.50 -4.39
N ALA A 53 -0.80 18.63 -4.65
CA ALA A 53 -0.25 18.67 -6.00
C ALA A 53 0.37 17.31 -6.35
N GLU A 54 0.09 16.82 -7.55
CA GLU A 54 0.75 15.63 -8.09
C GLU A 54 2.27 15.85 -8.21
N MET A 55 3.05 14.83 -7.89
CA MET A 55 4.49 14.83 -8.10
C MET A 55 5.02 13.43 -8.43
N PRO A 56 6.08 13.34 -9.26
CA PRO A 56 6.82 12.09 -9.42
C PRO A 56 7.57 11.75 -8.13
N LEU A 57 7.62 10.46 -7.79
CA LEU A 57 8.35 9.94 -6.62
C LEU A 57 9.74 9.40 -7.01
N SER A 58 10.60 9.17 -6.02
CA SER A 58 11.92 8.56 -6.26
C SER A 58 11.82 7.25 -7.06
N ARG A 59 12.70 7.08 -8.06
CA ARG A 59 12.84 5.81 -8.79
C ARG A 59 13.53 4.72 -8.00
N ARG A 60 14.45 5.15 -7.14
CA ARG A 60 15.36 4.28 -6.41
C ARG A 60 14.96 4.23 -4.96
N GLY A 61 15.30 3.11 -4.35
CA GLY A 61 15.08 2.88 -2.94
C GLY A 61 15.85 1.65 -2.49
N THR A 62 15.65 1.29 -1.23
CA THR A 62 16.26 0.10 -0.64
C THR A 62 15.21 -0.88 -0.20
N VAL A 63 15.50 -2.17 -0.31
CA VAL A 63 14.59 -3.23 0.14
C VAL A 63 14.38 -3.10 1.66
N TRP A 64 13.14 -2.81 2.06
CA TRP A 64 12.72 -2.78 3.46
C TRP A 64 12.31 -4.17 3.95
N SER A 65 11.58 -4.92 3.11
CA SER A 65 11.29 -6.34 3.29
C SER A 65 10.94 -7.01 1.96
N TYR A 66 10.98 -8.34 1.91
CA TYR A 66 10.61 -9.11 0.74
C TYR A 66 10.03 -10.47 1.13
N THR A 67 9.20 -11.04 0.27
CA THR A 67 8.55 -12.34 0.51
C THR A 67 8.38 -13.10 -0.79
N ASP A 68 8.78 -14.37 -0.75
CA ASP A 68 8.67 -15.30 -1.87
C ASP A 68 7.30 -16.02 -1.83
N THR A 69 6.45 -15.72 -2.81
CA THR A 69 5.06 -16.21 -2.86
C THR A 69 5.00 -17.59 -3.52
N ARG A 70 5.42 -18.62 -2.79
CA ARG A 70 5.57 -20.00 -3.33
C ARG A 70 4.31 -20.84 -3.37
N TYR A 71 3.21 -20.34 -2.84
CA TYR A 71 1.93 -21.03 -2.85
C TYR A 71 0.86 -20.09 -3.37
N ARG A 72 -0.10 -20.67 -4.07
CA ARG A 72 -1.28 -19.95 -4.54
C ARG A 72 -2.04 -19.37 -3.33
N PRO A 73 -2.29 -18.05 -3.30
CA PRO A 73 -3.11 -17.45 -2.26
C PRO A 73 -4.50 -18.09 -2.24
N PRO A 74 -5.09 -18.30 -1.05
CA PRO A 74 -6.45 -18.79 -0.96
C PRO A 74 -7.45 -17.77 -1.52
N ALA A 75 -8.67 -18.21 -1.81
CA ALA A 75 -9.79 -17.31 -2.05
C ALA A 75 -9.90 -16.26 -0.92
N PRO A 76 -10.23 -14.99 -1.21
CA PRO A 76 -10.83 -14.47 -2.45
C PRO A 76 -9.82 -13.99 -3.51
N TYR A 77 -8.54 -14.34 -3.41
CA TYR A 77 -7.56 -13.95 -4.44
C TYR A 77 -7.92 -14.56 -5.79
N VAL A 78 -8.20 -13.71 -6.77
CA VAL A 78 -8.56 -14.13 -8.12
C VAL A 78 -7.32 -14.66 -8.82
N SER A 79 -7.30 -15.98 -9.05
CA SER A 79 -6.28 -16.65 -9.85
C SER A 79 -6.93 -17.84 -10.56
N ASP A 80 -6.45 -18.17 -11.76
CA ASP A 80 -6.92 -19.34 -12.49
C ASP A 80 -6.55 -20.62 -11.74
N PRO A 81 -7.52 -21.40 -11.23
CA PRO A 81 -7.25 -22.61 -10.46
C PRO A 81 -6.59 -23.72 -11.27
N ASP A 82 -6.78 -23.73 -12.60
CA ASP A 82 -6.27 -24.75 -13.50
C ASP A 82 -4.87 -24.41 -14.04
N ALA A 83 -4.45 -23.15 -13.94
CA ALA A 83 -3.10 -22.72 -14.29
C ALA A 83 -2.05 -23.30 -13.31
N VAL A 84 -0.82 -23.51 -13.80
CA VAL A 84 0.32 -23.82 -12.92
C VAL A 84 0.64 -22.57 -12.09
N TRP A 85 0.86 -22.75 -10.78
CA TRP A 85 1.27 -21.65 -9.91
C TRP A 85 2.75 -21.32 -10.14
N GLU A 86 3.02 -20.11 -10.63
CA GLU A 86 4.36 -19.58 -10.77
C GLU A 86 4.69 -18.67 -9.57
N PRO A 87 5.72 -19.01 -8.76
CA PRO A 87 6.15 -18.15 -7.66
C PRO A 87 6.61 -16.79 -8.15
N TYR A 88 6.25 -15.75 -7.40
CA TYR A 88 6.76 -14.40 -7.61
C TYR A 88 7.18 -13.76 -6.29
N LEU A 89 8.13 -12.84 -6.39
CA LEU A 89 8.69 -12.15 -5.26
C LEU A 89 7.96 -10.81 -5.06
N LEU A 90 7.41 -10.59 -3.86
CA LEU A 90 6.94 -9.30 -3.43
C LEU A 90 8.06 -8.57 -2.70
N VAL A 91 8.25 -7.30 -3.02
CA VAL A 91 9.31 -6.46 -2.47
C VAL A 91 8.70 -5.16 -1.99
N ALA A 92 8.91 -4.86 -0.71
CA ALA A 92 8.58 -3.58 -0.10
C ALA A 92 9.84 -2.72 -0.10
N VAL A 93 9.80 -1.57 -0.78
CA VAL A 93 10.97 -0.71 -1.00
C VAL A 93 10.75 0.62 -0.31
N GLU A 94 11.69 1.03 0.54
CA GLU A 94 11.72 2.38 1.08
C GLU A 94 12.34 3.32 0.04
N LEU A 95 11.55 4.29 -0.43
CA LEU A 95 11.98 5.26 -1.45
C LEU A 95 13.08 6.20 -0.92
N ALA A 96 14.03 6.56 -1.79
CA ALA A 96 15.23 7.29 -1.42
C ALA A 96 14.96 8.67 -0.79
N GLU A 97 14.10 9.49 -1.42
CA GLU A 97 13.79 10.84 -0.95
C GLU A 97 12.61 10.85 0.02
N GLU A 98 11.52 10.15 -0.31
CA GLU A 98 10.27 10.25 0.43
C GLU A 98 10.23 9.40 1.70
N ARG A 99 11.14 8.43 1.84
CA ARG A 99 11.24 7.51 2.99
C ARG A 99 9.96 6.72 3.28
N MET A 100 9.05 6.65 2.31
CA MET A 100 7.85 5.82 2.38
C MET A 100 8.13 4.44 1.77
N VAL A 101 7.42 3.43 2.27
CA VAL A 101 7.55 2.05 1.81
C VAL A 101 6.49 1.76 0.75
N VAL A 102 6.92 1.40 -0.46
CA VAL A 102 6.05 1.04 -1.58
C VAL A 102 6.21 -0.43 -1.92
N LEU A 103 5.09 -1.15 -1.98
CA LEU A 103 5.05 -2.56 -2.36
C LEU A 103 4.99 -2.73 -3.88
N GLY A 104 5.73 -3.68 -4.43
CA GLY A 104 5.65 -4.09 -5.83
C GLY A 104 6.19 -5.51 -6.03
N GLN A 105 5.98 -6.08 -7.21
CA GLN A 105 6.63 -7.35 -7.58
C GLN A 105 8.09 -7.09 -7.96
N ALA A 106 8.98 -8.05 -7.73
CA ALA A 106 10.29 -8.01 -8.35
C ALA A 106 10.17 -8.20 -9.87
N ALA A 107 11.05 -7.56 -10.63
CA ALA A 107 11.12 -7.74 -12.08
C ALA A 107 11.50 -9.20 -12.42
N PRO A 108 11.09 -9.72 -13.59
CA PRO A 108 11.45 -11.06 -14.04
C PRO A 108 12.96 -11.32 -13.94
N GLY A 109 13.32 -12.47 -13.36
CA GLY A 109 14.71 -12.90 -13.16
C GLY A 109 15.33 -12.51 -11.81
N VAL A 110 14.70 -11.62 -11.02
CA VAL A 110 15.13 -11.36 -9.65
C VAL A 110 14.66 -12.49 -8.74
N ARG A 111 15.58 -13.12 -8.00
CA ARG A 111 15.27 -14.22 -7.08
C ARG A 111 15.43 -13.74 -5.64
N ALA A 112 14.78 -14.44 -4.71
CA ALA A 112 14.92 -14.17 -3.28
C ALA A 112 16.38 -14.22 -2.80
N ALA A 113 17.22 -15.08 -3.42
CA ALA A 113 18.65 -15.18 -3.12
C ALA A 113 19.47 -13.97 -3.59
N ASP A 114 18.93 -13.15 -4.47
CA ASP A 114 19.58 -11.94 -4.98
C ASP A 114 19.22 -10.70 -4.12
N LEU A 115 18.34 -10.85 -3.12
CA LEU A 115 17.91 -9.76 -2.23
C LEU A 115 18.35 -9.99 -0.79
N THR A 116 18.72 -8.88 -0.15
CA THR A 116 18.79 -8.69 1.30
C THR A 116 18.11 -7.38 1.68
N VAL A 117 17.71 -7.22 2.94
CA VAL A 117 17.27 -5.91 3.45
C VAL A 117 18.42 -4.91 3.24
N GLY A 118 18.10 -3.74 2.68
CA GLY A 118 19.08 -2.72 2.29
C GLY A 118 19.59 -2.81 0.85
N THR A 119 19.30 -3.89 0.11
CA THR A 119 19.66 -3.99 -1.32
C THR A 119 19.05 -2.83 -2.11
N GLU A 120 19.86 -2.14 -2.92
CA GLU A 120 19.35 -1.06 -3.77
C GLU A 120 18.61 -1.62 -4.98
N VAL A 121 17.42 -1.07 -5.22
CA VAL A 121 16.56 -1.44 -6.34
C VAL A 121 16.02 -0.19 -7.02
N GLU A 122 15.60 -0.35 -8.26
CA GLU A 122 15.00 0.71 -9.06
C GLU A 122 13.68 0.29 -9.69
N LEU A 123 12.81 1.28 -9.83
CA LEU A 123 11.48 1.16 -10.40
C LEU A 123 11.55 0.96 -11.92
N VAL A 124 10.80 -0.01 -12.41
CA VAL A 124 10.61 -0.27 -13.84
C VAL A 124 9.15 -0.55 -14.19
N PRO A 125 8.72 -0.31 -15.45
CA PRO A 125 7.44 -0.79 -15.94
C PRO A 125 7.37 -2.32 -15.85
N GLY A 126 6.23 -2.83 -15.41
CA GLY A 126 5.95 -4.26 -15.29
C GLY A 126 4.62 -4.66 -15.94
N VAL A 127 4.43 -5.96 -16.10
CA VAL A 127 3.15 -6.56 -16.51
C VAL A 127 2.63 -7.39 -15.34
N LEU A 128 1.39 -7.13 -14.92
CA LEU A 128 0.74 -7.87 -13.85
C LEU A 128 0.04 -9.12 -14.39
N HIS A 129 -0.68 -8.98 -15.50
CA HIS A 129 -1.45 -10.05 -16.13
C HIS A 129 -1.76 -9.71 -17.59
N GLU A 130 -2.03 -10.73 -18.41
CA GLU A 130 -2.51 -10.57 -19.77
C GLU A 130 -3.76 -11.43 -19.98
N ASP A 131 -4.78 -10.84 -20.62
CA ASP A 131 -5.96 -11.55 -21.09
C ASP A 131 -6.02 -11.55 -22.63
N GLU A 132 -7.15 -11.90 -23.22
CA GLU A 132 -7.30 -11.94 -24.69
C GLU A 132 -7.19 -10.55 -25.34
N GLU A 133 -7.56 -9.49 -24.62
CA GLU A 133 -7.70 -8.13 -25.13
C GLU A 133 -6.64 -7.17 -24.57
N HIS A 134 -6.23 -7.36 -23.31
CA HIS A 134 -5.43 -6.41 -22.55
C HIS A 134 -4.12 -7.00 -22.02
N THR A 135 -3.09 -6.16 -22.02
CA THR A 135 -1.89 -6.34 -21.19
C THR A 135 -2.00 -5.36 -20.02
N TRP A 136 -2.24 -5.88 -18.81
CA TRP A 136 -2.38 -5.07 -17.61
C TRP A 136 -1.01 -4.69 -17.06
N THR A 137 -0.69 -3.40 -17.09
CA THR A 137 0.62 -2.87 -16.69
C THR A 137 0.62 -2.41 -15.23
N THR A 138 1.77 -2.54 -14.59
CA THR A 138 2.04 -2.10 -13.21
C THR A 138 3.49 -1.62 -13.10
N TRP A 139 3.99 -1.40 -11.89
CA TRP A 139 5.42 -1.23 -11.60
C TRP A 139 6.03 -2.52 -11.04
N GLN A 140 7.33 -2.67 -11.24
CA GLN A 140 8.16 -3.72 -10.66
C GLN A 140 9.49 -3.14 -10.15
N TRP A 141 10.18 -3.92 -9.33
CA TRP A 141 11.49 -3.58 -8.77
C TRP A 141 12.59 -4.44 -9.39
N ARG A 142 13.54 -3.81 -10.09
CA ARG A 142 14.76 -4.50 -10.54
C ARG A 142 15.94 -4.15 -9.64
N LEU A 143 16.92 -5.04 -9.57
CA LEU A 143 18.21 -4.71 -8.96
C LEU A 143 18.82 -3.50 -9.66
N ALA A 144 19.30 -2.52 -8.89
CA ALA A 144 20.07 -1.42 -9.45
C ALA A 144 21.40 -1.95 -10.01
N GLU A 145 21.84 -1.44 -11.15
CA GLU A 145 23.05 -1.92 -11.85
C GLU A 145 24.34 -1.81 -11.01
N ASP A 146 24.34 -0.99 -9.96
CA ASP A 146 25.45 -0.79 -9.02
C ASP A 146 25.51 -1.85 -7.90
N GLY A 147 24.54 -2.78 -7.83
CA GLY A 147 24.40 -3.77 -6.75
C GLY A 147 25.18 -5.08 -6.90
N ARG A 148 25.94 -5.28 -7.99
CA ARG A 148 26.85 -6.45 -8.13
C ARG A 148 28.19 -6.16 -7.45
N GLY A 149 28.22 -6.03 -6.12
CA GLY A 149 29.50 -5.89 -5.41
C GLY A 149 29.43 -5.24 -4.05
N GLY A 150 28.74 -5.88 -3.10
CA GLY A 150 29.00 -5.67 -1.68
C GLY A 150 29.38 -6.99 -1.06
N GLU A 151 30.67 -7.24 -0.82
CA GLU A 151 31.09 -8.28 0.12
C GLU A 151 30.38 -8.00 1.44
N VAL A 152 29.60 -8.97 1.91
CA VAL A 152 29.00 -8.95 3.24
C VAL A 152 30.15 -9.08 4.23
N GLY A 153 30.62 -7.95 4.73
CA GLY A 153 31.32 -7.90 6.00
C GLY A 153 30.38 -8.48 7.05
N ASP A 154 30.82 -9.55 7.70
CA ASP A 154 30.17 -10.22 8.81
C ASP A 154 30.19 -9.30 10.05
N GLU A 155 29.53 -8.15 9.97
CA GLU A 155 29.28 -7.28 11.10
C GLU A 155 27.79 -7.38 11.43
N ALA A 156 27.50 -8.32 12.33
CA ALA A 156 26.22 -8.46 12.98
C ALA A 156 25.72 -7.09 13.44
N ILE A 157 24.59 -6.66 12.90
CA ILE A 157 23.90 -5.45 13.35
C ILE A 157 23.53 -5.69 14.81
N SER A 158 24.34 -5.14 15.72
CA SER A 158 24.06 -5.12 17.14
C SER A 158 22.79 -4.31 17.34
N ALA A 159 21.67 -5.01 17.56
CA ALA A 159 20.43 -4.43 18.02
C ALA A 159 20.70 -3.59 19.28
N SER A 160 20.71 -2.27 19.12
CA SER A 160 20.81 -1.34 20.24
C SER A 160 19.54 -1.48 21.08
N ARG A 161 19.69 -2.16 22.22
CA ARG A 161 18.64 -2.28 23.24
C ARG A 161 18.25 -0.89 23.72
N ARG A 162 16.97 -0.53 23.59
CA ARG A 162 16.35 0.45 24.49
C ARG A 162 15.78 -0.29 25.71
N PRO A 163 15.95 0.24 26.94
CA PRO A 163 15.38 -0.37 28.13
C PRO A 163 13.90 0.02 28.27
N GLY A 164 13.05 -0.98 28.45
CA GLY A 164 11.63 -0.80 28.71
C GLY A 164 10.95 -2.15 28.68
N THR A 165 10.94 -2.85 29.81
CA THR A 165 10.29 -4.15 29.98
C THR A 165 8.77 -4.02 29.88
N PRO A 166 8.08 -4.73 28.98
CA PRO A 166 6.69 -5.10 29.18
C PRO A 166 6.64 -6.49 29.81
N GLY A 167 5.87 -6.63 30.89
CA GLY A 167 5.66 -7.90 31.58
C GLY A 167 5.15 -8.99 30.63
N ALA A 168 5.61 -10.22 30.88
CA ALA A 168 5.23 -11.40 30.12
C ALA A 168 3.72 -11.60 30.10
N VAL A 169 3.14 -11.62 28.91
CA VAL A 169 1.78 -12.12 28.69
C VAL A 169 1.89 -13.65 28.54
N PRO A 170 1.26 -14.47 29.40
CA PRO A 170 1.35 -15.92 29.29
C PRO A 170 0.67 -16.40 28.00
N ALA A 171 1.32 -17.33 27.31
CA ALA A 171 0.81 -17.96 26.10
C ALA A 171 -0.43 -18.82 26.42
N ALA A 172 -1.62 -18.31 26.10
CA ALA A 172 -2.82 -19.12 26.05
C ALA A 172 -2.75 -20.05 24.83
N ARG A 173 -2.42 -21.32 25.04
CA ARG A 173 -2.62 -22.40 24.05
C ARG A 173 -4.10 -22.79 24.03
N GLY A 174 -4.93 -21.96 23.39
CA GLY A 174 -6.27 -22.32 22.97
C GLY A 174 -6.28 -22.80 21.51
N PRO A 175 -7.27 -23.60 21.08
CA PRO A 175 -7.44 -23.93 19.67
C PRO A 175 -7.65 -22.64 18.85
N VAL A 176 -6.97 -22.56 17.71
CA VAL A 176 -7.16 -21.48 16.73
C VAL A 176 -8.61 -21.50 16.27
N PRO A 177 -9.41 -20.43 16.46
CA PRO A 177 -10.77 -20.40 15.94
C PRO A 177 -10.74 -20.53 14.42
N ALA A 178 -11.71 -21.25 13.86
CA ALA A 178 -11.87 -21.34 12.41
C ALA A 178 -11.96 -19.93 11.82
N ALA A 179 -11.34 -19.74 10.64
CA ALA A 179 -11.38 -18.48 9.92
C ALA A 179 -12.84 -18.03 9.75
N PRO A 180 -13.18 -16.75 10.03
CA PRO A 180 -14.51 -16.25 9.74
C PRO A 180 -14.79 -16.37 8.24
N GLU A 181 -16.04 -16.67 7.90
CA GLU A 181 -16.49 -16.73 6.50
C GLU A 181 -16.14 -15.43 5.78
N ALA A 182 -15.78 -15.57 4.49
CA ALA A 182 -15.33 -14.48 3.65
C ALA A 182 -16.32 -13.32 3.69
N VAL A 183 -15.81 -12.14 4.03
CA VAL A 183 -16.56 -10.89 3.92
C VAL A 183 -16.78 -10.60 2.42
N PRO A 184 -18.03 -10.44 1.96
CA PRO A 184 -18.31 -10.21 0.54
C PRO A 184 -17.72 -8.86 0.11
N ALA A 185 -17.23 -8.78 -1.13
CA ALA A 185 -16.41 -7.67 -1.64
C ALA A 185 -17.10 -6.29 -1.61
N ASP A 186 -18.43 -6.28 -1.57
CA ASP A 186 -19.31 -5.12 -1.42
C ASP A 186 -19.33 -4.54 0.01
N ALA A 187 -18.90 -5.30 1.03
CA ALA A 187 -18.85 -4.83 2.41
C ALA A 187 -17.56 -4.04 2.75
N VAL A 188 -16.50 -4.12 1.94
CA VAL A 188 -15.30 -3.27 2.10
C VAL A 188 -15.63 -1.79 1.81
N THR A 189 -16.69 -1.53 1.03
CA THR A 189 -17.17 -0.19 0.69
C THR A 189 -18.15 0.38 1.75
N ALA A 190 -18.55 -0.40 2.76
CA ALA A 190 -19.64 -0.04 3.68
C ALA A 190 -19.20 0.34 5.12
N SER A 191 -17.91 0.59 5.38
CA SER A 191 -17.46 1.14 6.69
C SER A 191 -17.22 2.66 6.71
N LEU A 192 -17.63 3.39 5.66
CA LEU A 192 -17.51 4.86 5.62
C LEU A 192 -18.77 5.62 6.04
N HIS A 193 -19.81 4.97 6.57
CA HIS A 193 -20.94 5.67 7.17
C HIS A 193 -21.09 5.29 8.64
N ARG A 194 -20.40 6.04 9.50
CA ARG A 194 -20.82 6.18 10.89
C ARG A 194 -22.14 6.99 10.85
N PRO A 195 -23.28 6.46 11.33
CA PRO A 195 -24.46 7.29 11.50
C PRO A 195 -24.12 8.44 12.48
N PRO A 196 -24.67 9.65 12.27
CA PRO A 196 -24.49 10.73 13.22
C PRO A 196 -24.98 10.29 14.61
N PRO A 197 -24.37 10.75 15.70
CA PRO A 197 -24.81 10.38 17.04
C PRO A 197 -26.27 10.83 17.23
N GLU A 198 -27.15 9.86 17.42
CA GLU A 198 -28.44 10.09 18.06
C GLU A 198 -28.16 10.44 19.51
N GLY A 199 -28.11 11.73 19.81
CA GLY A 199 -27.87 12.24 21.15
C GLY A 199 -28.45 13.62 21.25
N GLY A 200 -29.64 13.68 21.85
CA GLY A 200 -30.43 14.90 22.00
C GLY A 200 -29.65 16.09 22.53
N TRP A 201 -29.95 17.24 21.94
CA TRP A 201 -29.93 18.49 22.68
C TRP A 201 -31.38 18.91 22.87
N ALA A 202 -31.81 18.92 24.13
CA ALA A 202 -33.00 19.63 24.55
C ALA A 202 -32.72 21.12 24.36
N ALA A 203 -33.47 21.77 23.48
CA ALA A 203 -33.63 23.22 23.46
C ALA A 203 -35.12 23.51 23.53
N GLY A 204 -35.51 24.16 24.63
CA GLY A 204 -36.88 24.23 25.10
C GLY A 204 -37.86 24.84 24.12
N LYS A 205 -38.92 24.08 23.82
CA LYS A 205 -40.23 24.67 23.54
C LYS A 205 -40.86 25.01 24.88
N LYS A 206 -40.87 26.31 25.22
CA LYS A 206 -41.79 26.86 26.19
C LYS A 206 -43.21 26.58 25.70
N MET A 207 -43.95 25.78 26.45
CA MET A 207 -45.41 25.81 26.41
C MET A 207 -45.87 27.06 27.17
N ALA A 208 -46.69 27.89 26.53
CA ALA A 208 -47.70 28.72 27.18
C ALA A 208 -48.84 28.99 26.18
N PRO A 209 -50.08 29.17 26.67
CA PRO A 209 -51.27 28.68 25.99
C PRO A 209 -51.97 29.70 25.09
N TRP A 210 -52.81 29.14 24.22
CA TRP A 210 -53.86 29.79 23.45
C TRP A 210 -54.87 30.47 24.41
N VAL A 211 -55.13 31.76 24.22
CA VAL A 211 -56.27 32.51 24.78
C VAL A 211 -56.80 33.47 23.71
N GLY A 212 -58.09 33.32 23.38
CA GLY A 212 -58.98 34.33 22.73
C GLY A 212 -58.74 34.55 21.23
N GLY A 213 -59.70 34.37 20.32
CA GLY A 213 -61.10 34.73 20.41
C GLY A 213 -61.33 36.09 19.74
N GLY A 214 -61.85 36.05 18.52
CA GLY A 214 -62.34 37.18 17.71
C GLY A 214 -63.16 36.63 16.57
#